data_AF-A0A359C7Z5-F1
#
_entry.id   AF-A0A359C7Z5-F1
#
_cell.length_a   1.000
_cell.length_b   1.000
_cell.length_c   1.000
_cell.angle_alpha   90.00
_cell.angle_beta   90.00
_cell.angle_gamma   90.00
#
_symmetry.space_group_name_H-M   'P 1'
#
loop_
_entity.id
_entity.type
_entity.pdbx_description
1 polymer ?
#
loop_
_entity_poly.entity_id
_entity_poly.type
_entity_poly.pdbx_seq_one_letter_code
_entity_poly.pdbx_strand_id
1 'polypeptide(L)'
;MRTLIASVVCMVVFCGVAGAAGDIRKEEVHFKKGESGTTITGKIKGRQTVDYPLRARAGQTMAVTFKPRSLSAYFNVLPPGSNDVASFVGSTSGNHFTNVLATDGVYTIRVYLMRSAARRNETSDYALTISIEGKALEPIPASTDATLPGTPFHASANVTCVPIYESKVQACEAFVIRRGFDGTATVEIRPASGLKRSILFVGGKPVASDSQNPITSTRKDDLTIVTFDYEERYEIPDALITGG
;
A
#
# COMPACT_ATOMS: atom_id res chain seq x y z
N MET A 1 -9.68 41.08 -62.62
CA MET A 1 -9.23 41.26 -61.22
C MET A 1 -10.45 41.02 -60.32
N ARG A 2 -10.63 39.77 -59.88
CA ARG A 2 -10.54 39.29 -58.48
C ARG A 2 -11.69 39.79 -57.57
N THR A 3 -12.72 38.96 -57.50
CA THR A 3 -13.81 38.92 -56.51
C THR A 3 -13.29 38.48 -55.14
N LEU A 4 -13.74 39.13 -54.06
CA LEU A 4 -13.42 38.77 -52.66
C LEU A 4 -14.66 38.16 -52.00
N ILE A 5 -14.55 36.88 -51.62
CA ILE A 5 -15.54 36.15 -50.83
C ILE A 5 -15.10 36.23 -49.36
N ALA A 6 -15.89 36.87 -48.51
CA ALA A 6 -15.67 36.92 -47.07
C ALA A 6 -16.23 35.65 -46.42
N SER A 7 -15.36 34.79 -45.90
CA SER A 7 -15.75 33.60 -45.12
C SER A 7 -15.82 33.97 -43.64
N VAL A 8 -17.00 33.84 -43.03
CA VAL A 8 -17.21 33.98 -41.58
C VAL A 8 -16.96 32.63 -40.93
N VAL A 9 -15.91 32.54 -40.12
CA VAL A 9 -15.59 31.35 -39.30
C VAL A 9 -16.23 31.52 -37.93
N CYS A 10 -17.24 30.69 -37.63
CA CYS A 10 -17.90 30.63 -36.32
C CYS A 10 -17.09 29.71 -35.40
N MET A 11 -16.42 30.28 -34.39
CA MET A 11 -15.60 29.55 -33.42
C MET A 11 -16.52 28.96 -32.34
N VAL A 12 -16.78 27.65 -32.41
CA VAL A 12 -17.51 26.91 -31.37
C VAL A 12 -16.59 26.75 -30.15
N VAL A 13 -16.89 27.49 -29.08
CA VAL A 13 -16.21 27.34 -27.79
C VAL A 13 -16.75 26.08 -27.11
N PHE A 14 -15.97 25.01 -27.16
CA PHE A 14 -16.23 23.78 -26.41
C PHE A 14 -15.89 24.02 -24.94
N CYS A 15 -16.90 24.31 -24.12
CA CYS A 15 -16.75 24.45 -22.68
C CYS A 15 -16.55 23.05 -22.08
N GLY A 16 -15.29 22.64 -21.92
CA GLY A 16 -14.94 21.41 -21.23
C GLY A 16 -15.38 21.50 -19.77
N VAL A 17 -16.40 20.72 -19.41
CA VAL A 17 -16.75 20.50 -17.99
C VAL A 17 -15.63 19.65 -17.40
N ALA A 18 -14.59 20.31 -16.89
CA ALA A 18 -13.59 19.67 -16.05
C ALA A 18 -14.34 19.15 -14.80
N GLY A 19 -14.59 17.84 -14.76
CA GLY A 19 -15.05 17.20 -13.53
C GLY A 19 -14.00 17.44 -12.46
N ALA A 20 -14.33 18.25 -11.45
CA ALA A 20 -13.48 18.45 -10.29
C ALA A 20 -13.22 17.08 -9.66
N ALA A 21 -12.00 16.56 -9.86
CA ALA A 21 -11.43 15.57 -8.98
C ALA A 21 -11.50 16.18 -7.57
N GLY A 22 -12.28 15.59 -6.68
CA GLY A 22 -12.44 16.14 -5.33
C GLY A 22 -11.06 16.17 -4.67
N ASP A 23 -10.62 17.35 -4.23
CA ASP A 23 -9.36 17.50 -3.51
C ASP A 23 -9.31 16.53 -2.34
N ILE A 24 -8.24 15.74 -2.27
CA ILE A 24 -7.96 14.85 -1.14
C ILE A 24 -7.34 15.70 -0.04
N ARG A 25 -8.06 15.85 1.08
CA ARG A 25 -7.54 16.55 2.25
C ARG A 25 -6.53 15.63 2.96
N LYS A 26 -5.36 16.15 3.31
CA LYS A 26 -4.36 15.44 4.10
C LYS A 26 -4.33 15.95 5.53
N GLU A 27 -4.33 15.05 6.51
CA GLU A 27 -4.31 15.37 7.94
C GLU A 27 -3.25 14.52 8.64
N GLU A 28 -2.22 15.16 9.19
CA GLU A 28 -1.12 14.47 9.88
C GLU A 28 -1.62 13.73 11.14
N VAL A 29 -1.12 12.51 11.32
CA VAL A 29 -1.40 11.72 12.53
C VAL A 29 -0.31 11.98 13.56
N HIS A 30 -0.70 12.45 14.74
CA HIS A 30 0.21 12.68 15.86
C HIS A 30 -0.19 11.82 17.06
N PHE A 31 0.78 11.05 17.57
CA PHE A 31 0.66 10.40 18.87
C PHE A 31 1.26 11.32 19.93
N LYS A 32 0.65 11.34 21.13
CA LYS A 32 1.27 12.06 22.25
C LYS A 32 2.59 11.38 22.62
N LYS A 33 3.48 12.12 23.26
CA LYS A 33 4.77 11.59 23.71
C LYS A 33 4.55 10.36 24.60
N GLY A 34 5.14 9.23 24.22
CA GLY A 34 5.04 7.96 24.94
C GLY A 34 3.79 7.14 24.62
N GLU A 35 2.87 7.65 23.81
CA GLU A 35 1.71 6.89 23.31
C GLU A 35 2.03 6.22 21.97
N SER A 36 1.43 5.06 21.74
CA SER A 36 1.51 4.28 20.50
C SER A 36 0.26 4.43 19.63
N GLY A 37 -0.66 5.31 19.97
CA GLY A 37 -1.92 5.47 19.25
C GLY A 37 -2.63 6.78 19.54
N THR A 38 -3.72 7.02 18.82
CA THR A 38 -4.57 8.19 18.97
C THR A 38 -5.99 7.92 18.44
N THR A 39 -6.93 8.78 18.80
CA THR A 39 -8.27 8.80 18.20
C THR A 39 -8.51 10.15 17.55
N ILE A 40 -8.86 10.13 16.26
CA ILE A 40 -9.19 11.30 15.47
C ILE A 40 -10.71 11.31 15.25
N THR A 41 -11.35 12.44 15.52
CA THR A 41 -12.75 12.65 15.14
C THR A 41 -12.82 13.54 13.91
N GLY A 42 -13.67 13.19 12.95
CA GLY A 42 -13.79 13.94 11.71
C GLY A 42 -15.20 13.93 11.13
N LYS A 43 -15.36 14.67 10.03
CA LYS A 43 -16.57 14.71 9.21
C LYS A 43 -16.16 14.64 7.75
N ILE A 44 -16.91 13.88 6.97
CA ILE A 44 -16.73 13.76 5.51
C ILE A 44 -18.07 13.99 4.80
N LYS A 45 -18.04 14.66 3.65
CA LYS A 45 -19.24 14.99 2.87
C LYS A 45 -19.03 14.79 1.37
N GLY A 46 -20.03 14.22 0.70
CA GLY A 46 -20.04 14.08 -0.76
C GLY A 46 -18.80 13.35 -1.29
N ARG A 47 -18.10 13.97 -2.24
CA ARG A 47 -16.89 13.41 -2.89
C ARG A 47 -15.59 13.68 -2.11
N GLN A 48 -15.66 14.24 -0.92
CA GLN A 48 -14.47 14.44 -0.10
C GLN A 48 -13.80 13.10 0.21
N THR A 49 -12.48 13.15 0.28
CA THR A 49 -11.62 12.07 0.75
C THR A 49 -10.65 12.68 1.74
N VAL A 50 -10.35 11.97 2.82
CA VAL A 50 -9.35 12.40 3.81
C VAL A 50 -8.28 11.33 3.93
N ASP A 51 -7.04 11.73 3.71
CA ASP A 51 -5.85 10.89 3.84
C ASP A 51 -5.11 11.23 5.14
N TYR A 52 -4.93 10.21 5.98
CA TYR A 52 -4.17 10.27 7.22
C TYR A 52 -2.81 9.56 7.02
N PRO A 53 -1.76 10.29 6.62
CA PRO A 53 -0.42 9.71 6.54
C PRO A 53 0.07 9.31 7.93
N LEU A 54 0.62 8.10 8.04
CA LEU A 54 1.18 7.56 9.26
C LEU A 54 2.49 6.85 8.96
N ARG A 55 3.58 7.35 9.54
CA ARG A 55 4.88 6.69 9.47
C ARG A 55 4.89 5.47 10.39
N ALA A 56 5.24 4.32 9.83
CA ALA A 56 5.40 3.07 10.57
C ALA A 56 6.50 2.22 9.93
N ARG A 57 6.92 1.17 10.64
CA ARG A 57 8.05 0.33 10.26
C ARG A 57 7.66 -1.15 10.18
N ALA A 58 8.44 -1.90 9.41
CA ALA A 58 8.26 -3.34 9.28
C ALA A 58 8.38 -4.04 10.64
N GLY A 59 7.54 -5.06 10.85
CA GLY A 59 7.45 -5.82 12.10
C GLY A 59 6.60 -5.16 13.19
N GLN A 60 6.23 -3.89 13.05
CA GLN A 60 5.20 -3.29 13.89
C GLN A 60 3.81 -3.78 13.50
N THR A 61 2.87 -3.76 14.44
CA THR A 61 1.45 -4.04 14.18
C THR A 61 0.69 -2.73 14.10
N MET A 62 0.02 -2.49 12.98
CA MET A 62 -0.95 -1.40 12.87
C MET A 62 -2.34 -1.92 13.17
N ALA A 63 -3.06 -1.24 14.06
CA ALA A 63 -4.49 -1.44 14.26
C ALA A 63 -5.27 -0.16 13.94
N VAL A 64 -6.38 -0.30 13.22
CA VAL A 64 -7.31 0.78 12.87
C VAL A 64 -8.73 0.33 13.18
N THR A 65 -9.44 1.11 13.97
CA THR A 65 -10.88 0.93 14.22
C THR A 65 -11.63 2.16 13.78
N PHE A 66 -12.58 1.97 12.85
CA PHE A 66 -13.37 3.04 12.27
C PHE A 66 -14.81 2.98 12.76
N LYS A 67 -15.31 4.09 13.29
CA LYS A 67 -16.67 4.23 13.82
C LYS A 67 -17.38 5.38 13.10
N PRO A 68 -18.00 5.13 11.94
CA PRO A 68 -18.78 6.13 11.24
C PRO A 68 -20.23 6.20 11.73
N ARG A 69 -20.89 7.35 11.55
CA ARG A 69 -22.34 7.47 11.71
C ARG A 69 -23.12 6.97 10.50
N SER A 70 -22.54 7.03 9.30
CA SER A 70 -23.12 6.44 8.09
C SER A 70 -22.48 5.08 7.80
N LEU A 71 -23.32 4.08 7.50
CA LEU A 71 -22.86 2.78 7.00
C LEU A 71 -22.27 2.85 5.58
N SER A 72 -22.38 4.00 4.90
CA SER A 72 -21.75 4.24 3.59
C SER A 72 -20.41 4.95 3.69
N ALA A 73 -19.88 5.19 4.90
CA ALA A 73 -18.53 5.67 5.10
C ALA A 73 -17.59 4.50 5.37
N TYR A 74 -16.40 4.53 4.78
CA TYR A 74 -15.40 3.47 4.87
C TYR A 74 -14.01 4.06 5.03
N PHE A 75 -13.05 3.20 5.38
CA PHE A 75 -11.64 3.50 5.32
C PHE A 75 -10.86 2.42 4.55
N ASN A 76 -9.76 2.82 3.93
CA ASN A 76 -8.77 1.91 3.36
C ASN A 76 -7.42 2.13 4.03
N VAL A 77 -6.56 1.11 4.01
CA VAL A 77 -5.14 1.25 4.37
C VAL A 77 -4.31 0.99 3.13
N LEU A 78 -3.48 1.97 2.75
CA LEU A 78 -2.61 1.89 1.59
C LEU A 78 -1.15 1.78 2.07
N PRO A 79 -0.37 0.81 1.55
CA PRO A 79 1.03 0.66 1.91
C PRO A 79 1.91 1.77 1.31
N PRO A 80 3.14 1.95 1.82
CA PRO A 80 4.07 2.96 1.33
C PRO A 80 4.32 2.89 -0.18
N GLY A 81 4.24 4.05 -0.84
CA GLY A 81 4.45 4.16 -2.28
C GLY A 81 3.43 3.39 -3.13
N SER A 82 2.22 3.16 -2.60
CA SER A 82 1.11 2.59 -3.36
C SER A 82 0.46 3.65 -4.26
N ASN A 83 0.08 3.24 -5.48
CA ASN A 83 -0.69 4.03 -6.42
C ASN A 83 -2.20 3.69 -6.28
N ASP A 84 -2.80 4.08 -5.15
CA ASP A 84 -4.21 3.85 -4.80
C ASP A 84 -4.64 2.39 -4.58
N VAL A 85 -3.68 1.48 -4.46
CA VAL A 85 -3.92 0.06 -4.17
C VAL A 85 -3.86 -0.15 -2.66
N ALA A 86 -4.95 -0.61 -2.08
CA ALA A 86 -5.04 -0.80 -0.63
C ALA A 86 -4.65 -2.21 -0.22
N SER A 87 -3.96 -2.33 0.92
CA SER A 87 -3.76 -3.60 1.64
C SER A 87 -4.96 -3.94 2.53
N PHE A 88 -5.89 -3.00 2.73
CA PHE A 88 -7.17 -3.23 3.39
C PHE A 88 -8.26 -2.34 2.78
N VAL A 89 -9.42 -2.92 2.47
CA VAL A 89 -10.56 -2.21 1.87
C VAL A 89 -11.79 -2.30 2.78
N GLY A 90 -12.12 -1.22 3.48
CA GLY A 90 -13.17 -1.26 4.50
C GLY A 90 -14.57 -1.52 3.95
N SER A 91 -14.84 -1.18 2.69
CA SER A 91 -16.14 -1.46 2.06
C SER A 91 -16.42 -2.96 1.85
N THR A 92 -15.40 -3.81 1.90
CA THR A 92 -15.53 -5.26 1.76
C THR A 92 -15.10 -6.01 3.02
N SER A 93 -14.13 -5.47 3.75
CA SER A 93 -13.49 -6.11 4.89
C SER A 93 -13.97 -5.60 6.24
N GLY A 94 -14.84 -4.57 6.26
CA GLY A 94 -15.45 -4.02 7.47
C GLY A 94 -14.69 -2.86 8.11
N ASN A 95 -14.95 -2.63 9.39
CA ASN A 95 -14.57 -1.41 10.10
C ASN A 95 -13.36 -1.57 11.06
N HIS A 96 -12.66 -2.70 10.96
CA HIS A 96 -11.50 -3.00 11.79
C HIS A 96 -10.39 -3.63 10.94
N PHE A 97 -9.17 -3.16 11.16
CA PHE A 97 -7.95 -3.67 10.54
C PHE A 97 -6.91 -3.88 11.64
N THR A 98 -6.25 -5.02 11.63
CA THR A 98 -5.05 -5.29 12.44
C THR A 98 -4.11 -6.12 11.59
N ASN A 99 -2.90 -5.64 11.33
CA ASN A 99 -1.89 -6.40 10.57
C ASN A 99 -0.47 -6.03 10.97
N VAL A 100 0.43 -7.01 10.88
CA VAL A 100 1.88 -6.77 10.95
C VAL A 100 2.32 -6.11 9.65
N LEU A 101 3.10 -5.05 9.75
CA LEU A 101 3.55 -4.27 8.61
C LEU A 101 4.76 -4.93 7.95
N ALA A 102 4.68 -5.12 6.63
CA ALA A 102 5.74 -5.77 5.88
C ALA A 102 6.92 -4.85 5.54
N THR A 103 6.69 -3.53 5.45
CA THR A 103 7.66 -2.58 4.92
C THR A 103 7.70 -1.29 5.75
N ASP A 104 8.81 -0.58 5.65
CA ASP A 104 8.97 0.74 6.26
C ASP A 104 8.35 1.81 5.37
N GLY A 105 7.77 2.84 5.97
CA GLY A 105 7.41 4.04 5.25
C GLY A 105 6.20 4.76 5.79
N VAL A 106 5.61 5.59 4.94
CA VAL A 106 4.37 6.31 5.23
C VAL A 106 3.21 5.53 4.63
N TYR A 107 2.39 4.97 5.51
CA TYR A 107 1.11 4.37 5.16
C TYR A 107 0.05 5.45 5.08
N THR A 108 -0.99 5.24 4.27
CA THR A 108 -2.13 6.16 4.19
C THR A 108 -3.38 5.46 4.66
N ILE A 109 -4.01 6.00 5.71
CA ILE A 109 -5.36 5.61 6.11
C ILE A 109 -6.33 6.57 5.43
N ARG A 110 -7.09 6.08 4.44
CA ARG A 110 -7.95 6.90 3.59
C ARG A 110 -9.41 6.73 3.99
N VAL A 111 -10.07 7.78 4.44
CA VAL A 111 -11.51 7.81 4.75
C VAL A 111 -12.29 8.40 3.58
N TYR A 112 -13.39 7.74 3.19
CA TYR A 112 -14.23 8.15 2.05
C TYR A 112 -15.69 7.71 2.23
N LEU A 113 -16.59 8.26 1.40
CA LEU A 113 -17.95 7.76 1.23
C LEU A 113 -18.06 6.86 0.00
N MET A 114 -18.86 5.80 0.10
CA MET A 114 -19.27 4.98 -1.03
C MET A 114 -19.78 5.87 -2.17
N ARG A 115 -19.44 5.51 -3.42
CA ARG A 115 -19.74 6.32 -4.61
C ARG A 115 -21.21 6.77 -4.70
N SER A 116 -22.17 5.92 -4.31
CA SER A 116 -23.59 6.25 -4.33
C SER A 116 -23.95 7.35 -3.33
N ALA A 117 -23.53 7.21 -2.06
CA ALA A 117 -23.71 8.21 -1.01
C ALA A 117 -22.98 9.52 -1.32
N ALA A 118 -21.75 9.43 -1.83
CA ALA A 118 -20.96 10.58 -2.26
C ALA A 118 -21.67 11.41 -3.35
N ARG A 119 -22.30 10.75 -4.33
CA ARG A 119 -23.08 11.41 -5.39
C ARG A 119 -24.35 12.07 -4.86
N ARG A 120 -24.95 11.51 -3.81
CA ARG A 120 -26.09 12.11 -3.09
C ARG A 120 -25.68 13.22 -2.11
N ASN A 121 -24.40 13.59 -2.07
CA ASN A 121 -23.86 14.62 -1.19
C ASN A 121 -24.13 14.36 0.31
N GLU A 122 -24.19 13.07 0.68
CA GLU A 122 -24.37 12.65 2.07
C GLU A 122 -23.19 13.09 2.95
N THR A 123 -23.40 13.06 4.26
CA THR A 123 -22.38 13.42 5.26
C THR A 123 -22.28 12.32 6.32
N SER A 124 -21.06 12.09 6.82
CA SER A 124 -20.83 11.20 7.95
C SER A 124 -19.82 11.83 8.92
N ASP A 125 -20.21 11.93 10.18
CA ASP A 125 -19.26 12.08 11.27
C ASP A 125 -18.62 10.72 11.55
N TYR A 126 -17.37 10.71 12.01
CA TYR A 126 -16.66 9.48 12.35
C TYR A 126 -15.65 9.67 13.47
N ALA A 127 -15.30 8.55 14.12
CA ALA A 127 -14.11 8.41 14.93
C ALA A 127 -13.18 7.35 14.31
N LEU A 128 -11.90 7.66 14.19
CA LEU A 128 -10.85 6.82 13.65
C LEU A 128 -9.80 6.61 14.74
N THR A 129 -9.76 5.41 15.32
CA THR A 129 -8.77 5.04 16.34
C THR A 129 -7.65 4.27 15.67
N ILE A 130 -6.41 4.70 15.89
CA ILE A 130 -5.22 4.19 15.21
C ILE A 130 -4.17 3.87 16.27
N SER A 131 -3.51 2.71 16.18
CA SER A 131 -2.32 2.40 16.96
C SER A 131 -1.24 1.71 16.12
N ILE A 132 0.01 1.90 16.54
CA ILE A 132 1.20 1.22 16.05
C ILE A 132 1.91 0.60 17.25
N GLU A 133 1.87 -0.71 17.35
CA GLU A 133 2.44 -1.46 18.47
C GLU A 133 3.60 -2.36 18.01
N GLY A 134 4.33 -2.91 18.98
CA GLY A 134 5.47 -3.78 18.70
C GLY A 134 6.75 -3.03 18.34
N LYS A 135 7.86 -3.76 18.38
CA LYS A 135 9.19 -3.26 18.05
C LYS A 135 9.41 -3.38 16.54
N ALA A 136 9.89 -2.31 15.92
CA ALA A 136 10.34 -2.34 14.54
C ALA A 136 11.51 -3.32 14.36
N LEU A 137 11.48 -4.07 13.26
CA LEU A 137 12.60 -4.87 12.80
C LEU A 137 13.51 -3.96 11.98
N GLU A 138 14.53 -3.37 12.61
CA GLU A 138 15.38 -2.39 11.95
C GLU A 138 16.23 -3.02 10.82
N PRO A 139 16.41 -2.33 9.67
CA PRO A 139 17.36 -2.76 8.64
C PRO A 139 18.78 -2.86 9.19
N ILE A 140 19.57 -3.81 8.67
CA ILE A 140 21.01 -3.83 8.89
C ILE A 140 21.61 -2.55 8.28
N PRO A 141 22.48 -1.81 9.01
CA PRO A 141 23.10 -0.60 8.48
C PRO A 141 23.96 -0.87 7.24
N ALA A 142 24.00 0.10 6.33
CA ALA A 142 24.82 0.05 5.11
C ALA A 142 26.32 -0.18 5.36
N SER A 143 26.82 0.15 6.56
CA SER A 143 28.19 -0.10 6.98
C SER A 143 28.50 -1.58 7.26
N THR A 144 27.46 -2.38 7.50
CA THR A 144 27.57 -3.81 7.82
C THR A 144 27.22 -4.66 6.60
N ASP A 145 26.21 -4.26 5.84
CA ASP A 145 25.81 -4.88 4.58
C ASP A 145 25.49 -3.75 3.60
N ALA A 146 26.24 -3.65 2.49
CA ALA A 146 26.13 -2.53 1.59
C ALA A 146 24.75 -2.47 0.92
N THR A 147 24.23 -1.26 0.69
CA THR A 147 23.01 -1.09 -0.11
C THR A 147 23.33 -0.76 -1.56
N LEU A 148 22.41 -1.10 -2.45
CA LEU A 148 22.44 -0.66 -3.84
C LEU A 148 22.41 0.88 -3.87
N PRO A 149 23.25 1.54 -4.70
CA PRO A 149 23.41 2.99 -4.69
C PRO A 149 22.09 3.76 -4.78
N GLY A 150 21.86 4.67 -3.83
CA GLY A 150 20.65 5.51 -3.80
C GLY A 150 19.38 4.80 -3.35
N THR A 151 19.47 3.56 -2.84
CA THR A 151 18.31 2.78 -2.41
C THR A 151 18.48 2.23 -0.98
N PRO A 152 17.39 1.80 -0.33
CA PRO A 152 17.46 1.11 0.95
C PRO A 152 17.74 -0.40 0.82
N PHE A 153 17.88 -0.94 -0.40
CA PHE A 153 17.96 -2.38 -0.63
C PHE A 153 19.41 -2.87 -0.57
N HIS A 154 19.65 -3.98 0.12
CA HIS A 154 20.96 -4.62 0.22
C HIS A 154 21.34 -5.41 -1.03
N ALA A 155 20.36 -6.02 -1.69
CA ALA A 155 20.58 -6.76 -2.93
C ALA A 155 19.34 -6.76 -3.82
N SER A 156 19.53 -7.18 -5.06
CA SER A 156 18.45 -7.52 -5.99
C SER A 156 18.71 -8.87 -6.66
N ALA A 157 17.64 -9.49 -7.15
CA ALA A 157 17.70 -10.72 -7.94
C ALA A 157 16.49 -10.80 -8.88
N ASN A 158 16.61 -11.59 -9.94
CA ASN A 158 15.43 -12.04 -10.68
C ASN A 158 14.85 -13.27 -10.01
N VAL A 159 13.56 -13.23 -9.69
CA VAL A 159 12.83 -14.35 -9.08
C VAL A 159 11.73 -14.83 -10.01
N THR A 160 11.41 -16.12 -9.95
CA THR A 160 10.24 -16.67 -10.65
C THR A 160 8.97 -16.20 -9.94
N CYS A 161 8.00 -15.68 -10.69
CA CYS A 161 6.77 -15.14 -10.14
C CYS A 161 5.56 -15.35 -11.06
N VAL A 162 4.38 -15.34 -10.46
CA VAL A 162 3.07 -15.18 -11.09
C VAL A 162 2.36 -14.06 -10.31
N PRO A 163 2.29 -12.83 -10.85
CA PRO A 163 1.61 -11.73 -10.16
C PRO A 163 0.11 -11.97 -10.04
N ILE A 164 -0.54 -11.27 -9.12
CA ILE A 164 -2.00 -11.33 -8.98
C ILE A 164 -2.71 -10.99 -10.30
N TYR A 165 -3.72 -11.79 -10.65
CA TYR A 165 -4.50 -11.72 -11.90
C TYR A 165 -3.74 -12.05 -13.19
N GLU A 166 -2.50 -12.53 -13.09
CA GLU A 166 -1.74 -13.08 -14.21
C GLU A 166 -1.75 -14.61 -14.14
N SER A 167 -1.64 -15.28 -15.29
CA SER A 167 -1.54 -16.74 -15.38
C SER A 167 -0.19 -17.22 -15.91
N LYS A 168 0.66 -16.28 -16.35
CA LYS A 168 1.97 -16.58 -16.93
C LYS A 168 3.05 -16.47 -15.89
N VAL A 169 3.84 -17.55 -15.78
CA VAL A 169 5.11 -17.53 -15.07
C VAL A 169 6.06 -16.57 -15.78
N GLN A 170 6.69 -15.68 -15.02
CA GLN A 170 7.64 -14.70 -15.52
C GLN A 170 8.80 -14.48 -14.53
N ALA A 171 9.82 -13.75 -14.97
CA ALA A 171 10.85 -13.22 -14.08
C ALA A 171 10.39 -11.87 -13.54
N CYS A 172 10.40 -11.71 -12.21
CA CYS A 172 10.19 -10.44 -11.54
C CYS A 172 11.51 -9.94 -10.96
N GLU A 173 11.70 -8.62 -10.98
CA GLU A 173 12.79 -8.01 -10.23
C GLU A 173 12.41 -8.02 -8.74
N ALA A 174 13.28 -8.57 -7.90
CA ALA A 174 13.11 -8.57 -6.46
C ALA A 174 14.26 -7.80 -5.80
N PHE A 175 13.95 -7.11 -4.72
CA PHE A 175 14.87 -6.36 -3.89
C PHE A 175 14.70 -6.78 -2.44
N VAL A 176 15.78 -6.75 -1.67
CA VAL A 176 15.75 -7.16 -0.26
C VAL A 176 16.27 -6.06 0.64
N ILE A 177 15.57 -5.82 1.75
CA ILE A 177 16.05 -5.07 2.91
C ILE A 177 16.28 -6.10 4.01
N ARG A 178 17.54 -6.49 4.23
CA ARG A 178 17.94 -7.39 5.32
C ARG A 178 17.84 -6.67 6.65
N ARG A 179 17.23 -7.34 7.62
CA ARG A 179 16.99 -6.87 9.00
C ARG A 179 17.67 -7.78 10.03
N GLY A 180 18.32 -8.83 9.55
CA GLY A 180 19.13 -9.79 10.29
C GLY A 180 19.75 -10.78 9.31
N PHE A 181 20.88 -11.40 9.68
CA PHE A 181 21.44 -12.52 8.94
C PHE A 181 20.78 -13.86 9.31
N ASP A 182 19.79 -13.83 10.20
CA ASP A 182 18.97 -14.96 10.64
C ASP A 182 17.82 -15.28 9.69
N GLY A 183 17.79 -14.66 8.50
CA GLY A 183 16.70 -14.78 7.55
C GLY A 183 15.56 -13.78 7.78
N THR A 184 15.76 -12.76 8.61
CA THR A 184 14.80 -11.66 8.78
C THR A 184 15.05 -10.58 7.73
N ALA A 185 14.08 -10.34 6.84
CA ALA A 185 14.20 -9.35 5.77
C ALA A 185 12.83 -8.92 5.22
N THR A 186 12.74 -7.74 4.61
CA THR A 186 11.63 -7.38 3.73
C THR A 186 12.05 -7.61 2.28
N VAL A 187 11.31 -8.43 1.54
CA VAL A 187 11.49 -8.62 0.10
C VAL A 187 10.42 -7.82 -0.64
N GLU A 188 10.83 -6.93 -1.53
CA GLU A 188 9.96 -6.21 -2.45
C GLU A 188 10.09 -6.80 -3.85
N ILE A 189 8.98 -7.30 -4.42
CA ILE A 189 8.93 -7.88 -5.76
C ILE A 189 8.17 -6.92 -6.68
N ARG A 190 8.79 -6.61 -7.82
CA ARG A 190 8.26 -5.72 -8.85
C ARG A 190 8.08 -6.49 -10.16
N PRO A 191 6.84 -6.87 -10.51
CA PRO A 191 6.56 -7.42 -11.82
C PRO A 191 6.61 -6.34 -12.91
N ALA A 192 6.79 -6.75 -14.16
CA ALA A 192 6.75 -5.83 -15.31
C ALA A 192 5.35 -5.22 -15.51
N SER A 193 4.31 -5.99 -15.18
CA SER A 193 2.91 -5.56 -15.13
C SER A 193 2.27 -6.02 -13.81
N GLY A 194 1.32 -5.24 -13.31
CA GLY A 194 0.57 -5.58 -12.09
C GLY A 194 1.11 -4.92 -10.83
N LEU A 195 0.76 -5.51 -9.70
CA LEU A 195 1.01 -4.92 -8.39
C LEU A 195 2.38 -5.35 -7.85
N LYS A 196 3.13 -4.39 -7.31
CA LYS A 196 4.29 -4.70 -6.46
C LYS A 196 3.81 -5.44 -5.22
N ARG A 197 4.69 -6.27 -4.67
CA ARG A 197 4.43 -7.06 -3.46
C ARG A 197 5.56 -6.87 -2.46
N SER A 198 5.22 -6.53 -1.23
CA SER A 198 6.17 -6.49 -0.12
C SER A 198 5.89 -7.65 0.83
N ILE A 199 6.89 -8.45 1.15
CA ILE A 199 6.78 -9.62 2.04
C ILE A 199 7.85 -9.51 3.13
N LEU A 200 7.43 -9.55 4.38
CA LEU A 200 8.33 -9.62 5.53
C LEU A 200 8.58 -11.09 5.88
N PHE A 201 9.86 -11.44 5.91
CA PHE A 201 10.40 -12.67 6.43
C PHE A 201 10.95 -12.44 7.84
N VAL A 202 10.72 -13.42 8.73
CA VAL A 202 11.32 -13.51 10.07
C VAL A 202 11.83 -14.92 10.25
N GLY A 203 13.13 -15.08 10.52
CA GLY A 203 13.73 -16.41 10.65
C GLY A 203 13.62 -17.26 9.38
N GLY A 204 13.65 -16.64 8.19
CA GLY A 204 13.48 -17.31 6.90
C GLY A 204 12.04 -17.69 6.55
N LYS A 205 11.05 -17.33 7.38
CA LYS A 205 9.63 -17.62 7.13
C LYS A 205 8.88 -16.34 6.78
N PRO A 206 8.03 -16.32 5.74
CA PRO A 206 7.21 -15.17 5.43
C PRO A 206 6.08 -15.05 6.47
N VAL A 207 5.98 -13.89 7.12
CA VAL A 207 5.04 -13.65 8.24
C VAL A 207 4.05 -12.53 7.98
N ALA A 208 4.33 -11.63 7.04
CA ALA A 208 3.43 -10.53 6.69
C ALA A 208 3.62 -10.09 5.23
N SER A 209 2.60 -9.48 4.64
CA SER A 209 2.69 -8.83 3.33
C SER A 209 1.79 -7.61 3.24
N ASP A 210 1.92 -6.86 2.15
CA ASP A 210 0.99 -5.81 1.76
C ASP A 210 -0.24 -6.31 0.96
N SER A 211 -0.49 -7.63 0.98
CA SER A 211 -1.66 -8.24 0.34
C SER A 211 -2.91 -8.14 1.20
N GLN A 212 -4.06 -8.04 0.54
CA GLN A 212 -5.37 -8.23 1.19
C GLN A 212 -5.62 -9.71 1.50
N ASN A 213 -4.97 -10.61 0.75
CA ASN A 213 -5.18 -12.04 0.87
C ASN A 213 -4.16 -12.65 1.85
N PRO A 214 -4.54 -13.70 2.59
CA PRO A 214 -3.63 -14.39 3.50
C PRO A 214 -2.41 -14.94 2.77
N ILE A 215 -1.27 -14.88 3.45
CA ILE A 215 -0.03 -15.47 2.98
C ILE A 215 0.00 -16.97 3.28
N THR A 216 0.42 -17.77 2.31
CA THR A 216 0.76 -19.18 2.48
C THR A 216 2.17 -19.40 1.95
N SER A 217 2.87 -20.41 2.47
CA SER A 217 4.20 -20.72 1.97
C SER A 217 4.58 -22.18 2.10
N THR A 218 5.44 -22.62 1.20
CA THR A 218 6.08 -23.94 1.23
C THR A 218 7.56 -23.75 0.96
N ARG A 219 8.39 -24.59 1.58
CA ARG A 219 9.82 -24.60 1.32
C ARG A 219 10.17 -25.76 0.40
N LYS A 220 11.00 -25.49 -0.60
CA LYS A 220 11.53 -26.48 -1.54
C LYS A 220 13.02 -26.21 -1.69
N ASP A 221 13.84 -27.04 -1.07
CA ASP A 221 15.30 -26.88 -1.04
C ASP A 221 15.71 -25.49 -0.50
N ASP A 222 16.38 -24.68 -1.30
CA ASP A 222 16.82 -23.31 -1.01
C ASP A 222 15.81 -22.23 -1.46
N LEU A 223 14.60 -22.63 -1.87
CA LEU A 223 13.52 -21.74 -2.28
C LEU A 223 12.39 -21.74 -1.26
N THR A 224 11.91 -20.55 -0.94
CA THR A 224 10.61 -20.35 -0.30
C THR A 224 9.58 -19.94 -1.35
N ILE A 225 8.61 -20.81 -1.60
CA ILE A 225 7.48 -20.53 -2.48
C ILE A 225 6.39 -19.88 -1.65
N VAL A 226 6.14 -18.59 -1.88
CA VAL A 226 5.09 -17.81 -1.25
C VAL A 226 3.90 -17.71 -2.18
N THR A 227 2.71 -18.00 -1.67
CA THR A 227 1.45 -17.96 -2.43
C THR A 227 0.39 -17.14 -1.71
N PHE A 228 -0.45 -16.50 -2.50
CA PHE A 228 -1.68 -15.84 -2.08
C PHE A 228 -2.86 -16.40 -2.90
N ASP A 229 -4.07 -15.92 -2.67
CA ASP A 229 -5.21 -16.25 -3.52
C ASP A 229 -4.99 -15.79 -4.99
N TYR A 230 -5.85 -16.25 -5.90
CA TYR A 230 -5.79 -15.93 -7.34
C TYR A 230 -4.50 -16.39 -8.03
N GLU A 231 -3.95 -17.53 -7.61
CA GLU A 231 -2.73 -18.14 -8.18
C GLU A 231 -1.46 -17.26 -8.06
N GLU A 232 -1.52 -16.17 -7.29
CA GLU A 232 -0.39 -15.28 -7.05
C GLU A 232 0.73 -16.05 -6.34
N ARG A 233 1.93 -16.07 -6.93
CA ARG A 233 3.06 -16.90 -6.48
C ARG A 233 4.40 -16.19 -6.66
N TYR A 234 5.28 -16.36 -5.69
CA TYR A 234 6.67 -15.87 -5.72
C TYR A 234 7.62 -16.95 -5.22
N GLU A 235 8.66 -17.27 -5.99
CA GLU A 235 9.68 -18.25 -5.63
C GLU A 235 10.94 -17.49 -5.19
N ILE A 236 11.14 -17.38 -3.88
CA ILE A 236 12.15 -16.50 -3.28
C ILE A 236 13.34 -17.34 -2.80
N PRO A 237 14.54 -17.17 -3.39
CA PRO A 237 15.74 -17.87 -2.94
C PRO A 237 16.21 -17.41 -1.56
N ASP A 238 16.62 -18.36 -0.72
CA ASP A 238 17.15 -18.09 0.61
C ASP A 238 18.38 -17.16 0.54
N ALA A 239 19.23 -17.32 -0.49
CA ALA A 239 20.41 -16.49 -0.71
C ALA A 239 20.09 -14.99 -0.89
N LEU A 240 18.91 -14.65 -1.44
CA LEU A 240 18.46 -13.26 -1.50
C LEU A 240 18.25 -12.72 -0.06
N ILE A 241 17.59 -13.50 0.79
CA ILE A 241 17.22 -13.13 2.15
C ILE A 241 18.44 -13.08 3.08
N THR A 242 19.27 -14.13 3.11
CA THR A 242 20.37 -14.28 4.10
C THR A 242 21.67 -13.61 3.69
N GLY A 243 21.86 -13.32 2.40
CA GLY A 243 23.18 -13.02 1.84
C GLY A 243 23.92 -14.32 1.48
N GLY A 244 24.79 -14.20 0.48
CA GLY A 244 25.74 -15.25 0.07
C GLY A 244 27.14 -14.99 0.57
#